data_AF-A0A6L5YR88-F1
#
_entry.id   AF-A0A6L5YR88-F1
#
_cell.length_a   1.000
_cell.length_b   1.000
_cell.length_c   1.000
_cell.angle_alpha   90.00
_cell.angle_beta   90.00
_cell.angle_gamma   90.00
#
_symmetry.space_group_name_H-M   'P 1'
#
loop_
_entity.id
_entity.type
_entity.pdbx_description
1 polymer ?
#
loop_
_entity_poly.entity_id
_entity_poly.type
_entity_poly.pdbx_seq_one_letter_code
_entity_poly.pdbx_strand_id
1 'polypeptide(L)' 'MWKIKQIFDGEYGCEERQPGEKQKCLVTLENETGAKRQLNVEDEWLTAQGLDEGSIWPVQSSDPY' A
#
# COMPACT_ATOMS: atom_id res chain seq x y z
N MET A 1 -2.28 -13.16 -9.57
CA MET A 1 -3.04 -11.99 -9.05
C MET A 1 -2.37 -11.47 -7.77
N TRP A 2 -2.28 -10.16 -7.55
CA TRP A 2 -1.65 -9.61 -6.34
C TRP A 2 -2.71 -9.29 -5.30
N LYS A 3 -2.50 -9.76 -4.07
CA LYS A 3 -3.40 -9.51 -2.94
C LYS A 3 -2.64 -8.74 -1.87
N ILE A 4 -3.28 -7.75 -1.26
CA ILE A 4 -2.73 -7.07 -0.10
C ILE A 4 -2.62 -8.08 1.03
N LYS A 5 -1.39 -8.36 1.41
CA LYS A 5 -1.07 -9.27 2.50
C LYS A 5 -1.02 -8.51 3.82
N GLN A 6 -0.46 -7.30 3.80
CA GLN A 6 -0.34 -6.46 4.98
C GLN A 6 -0.20 -4.99 4.56
N ILE A 7 -0.76 -4.07 5.35
CA ILE A 7 -0.55 -2.62 5.18
C ILE A 7 0.16 -2.14 6.42
N PHE A 8 1.35 -1.56 6.25
CA PHE A 8 2.11 -0.99 7.35
C PHE A 8 2.03 0.53 7.24
N ASP A 9 1.24 1.13 8.11
CA ASP A 9 1.25 2.57 8.27
C ASP A 9 2.58 2.96 8.93
N GLY A 10 3.49 3.53 8.15
CA GLY A 10 4.90 3.73 8.52
C GLY A 10 5.11 4.78 9.62
N GLU A 11 4.04 5.29 10.21
CA GLU A 11 4.04 6.39 11.17
C GLU A 11 3.95 5.90 12.61
N TYR A 12 4.68 4.82 12.92
CA TYR A 12 4.91 4.40 14.30
C TYR A 12 5.94 5.34 14.97
N GLY A 13 5.60 6.63 15.02
CA GLY A 13 6.39 7.71 15.59
C GLY A 13 5.44 8.86 15.91
N CYS A 14 5.31 9.19 17.19
CA CYS A 14 4.52 10.32 17.69
C CYS A 14 5.21 11.67 17.34
N GLU A 15 5.54 11.87 16.08
CA GLU A 15 6.07 13.12 15.56
C GLU A 15 4.91 13.79 14.85
N GLU A 16 4.45 14.91 15.39
CA GLU A 16 3.37 15.73 14.82
C GLU A 16 3.67 15.98 13.34
N ARG A 17 2.93 15.29 12.47
CA ARG A 17 3.12 15.36 11.03
C ARG A 17 3.04 16.82 10.59
N GLN A 18 4.03 17.28 9.83
CA GLN A 18 4.02 18.63 9.33
C GLN A 18 2.77 18.85 8.45
N PRO A 19 2.07 20.00 8.58
CA PRO A 19 0.90 20.28 7.78
C PRO A 19 1.30 20.31 6.29
N GLY A 20 0.85 19.30 5.54
CA GLY A 20 1.12 19.14 4.11
C GLY A 20 1.91 17.89 3.72
N GLU A 21 2.47 17.14 4.68
CA GLU A 21 3.06 15.84 4.38
C GLU A 21 1.97 14.78 4.23
N LYS A 22 1.90 14.19 3.03
CA LYS A 22 0.97 13.11 2.72
C LYS A 22 1.45 11.81 3.36
N GLN A 23 0.59 11.18 4.18
CA GLN A 23 0.86 9.89 4.78
C GLN A 23 1.06 8.83 3.70
N LYS A 24 2.13 8.05 3.84
CA LYS A 24 2.39 6.91 2.98
C LYS A 24 2.40 5.64 3.81
N CYS A 25 1.60 4.67 3.41
CA CYS A 25 1.61 3.33 3.97
C CYS A 25 2.48 2.43 3.09
N LEU A 26 3.24 1.54 3.73
CA LEU A 26 3.97 0.47 3.06
C LEU A 26 3.05 -0.74 2.90
N VAL A 27 2.55 -0.92 1.69
CA VAL A 27 1.68 -2.05 1.34
C VAL A 27 2.55 -3.23 0.94
N THR A 28 2.35 -4.37 1.59
CA THR A 28 2.93 -5.65 1.23
C THR A 28 1.91 -6.47 0.48
N LEU A 29 2.24 -6.89 -0.73
CA LEU A 29 1.42 -7.72 -1.59
C LEU A 29 2.02 -9.11 -1.71
N GLU A 30 1.17 -10.11 -1.78
CA GLU A 30 1.53 -11.50 -2.00
C GLU A 30 0.73 -12.03 -3.19
N ASN A 31 1.37 -12.82 -4.04
CA ASN A 31 0.70 -13.51 -5.14
C ASN A 31 0.54 -15.01 -4.83
N GLU A 32 -0.17 -15.71 -5.71
CA GLU A 32 -0.39 -17.16 -5.63
C GLU A 32 0.88 -18.02 -5.71
N THR A 33 1.96 -17.50 -6.30
CA THR A 33 3.24 -18.21 -6.39
C THR A 33 4.10 -18.02 -5.13
N GLY A 34 3.59 -17.32 -4.11
CA GLY A 34 4.33 -16.97 -2.89
C GLY A 34 5.32 -15.82 -3.05
N ALA A 35 5.30 -15.13 -4.20
CA ALA A 35 6.09 -13.92 -4.40
C ALA A 35 5.49 -12.77 -3.60
N LYS A 36 6.35 -12.04 -2.88
CA LYS A 36 5.97 -10.89 -2.07
C LYS A 36 6.60 -9.64 -2.66
N ARG A 37 5.86 -8.53 -2.68
CA ARG A 37 6.36 -7.22 -3.08
C ARG A 37 5.89 -6.16 -2.11
N GLN A 38 6.70 -5.15 -1.88
CA GLN A 38 6.38 -4.03 -0.99
C GLN A 38 6.40 -2.73 -1.79
N LEU A 39 5.46 -1.84 -1.52
CA LEU A 39 5.32 -0.57 -2.22
C LEU A 39 4.79 0.49 -1.28
N ASN A 40 5.27 1.71 -1.45
CA ASN A 40 4.80 2.87 -0.69
C ASN A 40 3.65 3.52 -1.45
N VAL A 41 2.51 3.63 -0.79
CA VAL A 41 1.26 4.13 -1.38
C VAL A 41 0.71 5.21 -0.46
N GLU A 42 0.16 6.27 -1.03
CA GLU A 42 -0.52 7.30 -0.26
C GLU A 42 -1.73 6.70 0.46
N ASP A 43 -1.87 6.98 1.76
CA ASP A 43 -3.00 6.53 2.58
C ASP A 43 -4.33 7.05 2.03
N GLU A 44 -4.37 8.31 1.61
CA GLU A 44 -5.54 8.91 0.98
C GLU A 44 -5.95 8.15 -0.30
N TRP A 45 -4.97 7.64 -1.06
CA TRP A 45 -5.24 6.85 -2.25
C TRP A 45 -5.79 5.46 -1.87
N LEU A 46 -5.21 4.79 -0.88
CA LEU A 46 -5.71 3.50 -0.38
C LEU A 46 -7.15 3.63 0.10
N THR A 47 -7.44 4.67 0.90
CA THR A 47 -8.77 4.99 1.39
C THR A 47 -9.73 5.31 0.25
N ALA A 48 -9.31 6.12 -0.73
CA ALA A 48 -10.14 6.46 -1.89
C ALA A 48 -10.44 5.25 -2.80
N GLN A 49 -9.51 4.30 -2.91
CA GLN A 49 -9.72 3.04 -3.63
C GLN A 49 -10.45 1.98 -2.78
N GLY A 50 -10.61 2.20 -1.47
CA GLY A 50 -11.18 1.22 -0.55
C GLY A 50 -10.32 -0.04 -0.42
N LEU A 51 -9.00 0.11 -0.48
CA LEU A 51 -8.05 -1.00 -0.43
C LEU A 51 -7.59 -1.25 1.01
N ASP A 52 -7.91 -2.45 1.51
CA ASP A 52 -7.57 -2.91 2.85
C ASP A 52 -6.78 -4.23 2.81
N GLU A 53 -6.32 -4.71 3.97
CA GLU A 53 -5.67 -6.00 4.11
C GLU A 53 -6.57 -7.12 3.57
N GLY A 54 -6.02 -7.91 2.64
CA GLY A 54 -6.76 -8.94 1.92
C GLY A 54 -7.52 -8.45 0.69
N SER A 55 -7.49 -7.15 0.36
CA SER A 55 -8.04 -6.65 -0.90
C SER A 55 -7.14 -7.00 -2.08
N ILE A 56 -7.75 -7.10 -3.27
CA ILE A 56 -7.00 -7.36 -4.50
C ILE A 56 -6.31 -6.07 -4.92
N TRP A 57 -5.00 -6.13 -5.10
CA TRP A 57 -4.27 -4.98 -5.61
C TRP A 57 -4.68 -4.73 -7.06
N PRO A 58 -5.12 -3.51 -7.41
CA PRO A 58 -5.41 -3.16 -8.79
C PRO A 58 -4.08 -3.10 -9.52
N VAL A 59 -3.67 -4.22 -10.10
CA VAL A 59 -2.55 -4.29 -11.04
C VAL A 59 -3.01 -3.51 -12.27
N GLN A 60 -2.89 -2.18 -12.23
CA GLN A 60 -2.95 -1.40 -13.44
C GLN A 60 -1.81 -1.93 -14.30
N SER A 61 -2.15 -2.38 -15.50
CA SER A 61 -1.25 -2.90 -16.54
C SER A 61 -0.28 -1.81 -17.01
N SER A 62 0.53 -1.29 -16.09
CA SER A 62 1.57 -0.30 -16.29
C SER A 62 2.74 -0.66 -15.38
N ASP A 63 3.12 -1.93 -15.34
CA ASP A 63 4.53 -2.26 -15.26
C ASP A 63 5.11 -1.81 -16.62
N PRO A 64 5.90 -0.71 -16.69
CA PRO A 64 6.60 -0.38 -17.92
C PRO A 64 7.57 -1.53 -18.21
N TYR A 65 7.33 -2.22 -19.32
CA TYR A 65 8.21 -3.25 -19.89
C TYR A 65 9.65 -2.77 -20.03
#